data_AF-A0A1I8PDA3-F1
#
_entry.id   AF-A0A1I8PDA3-F1
#
_cell.length_a   1.000
_cell.length_b   1.000
_cell.length_c   1.000
_cell.angle_alpha   90.00
_cell.angle_beta   90.00
_cell.angle_gamma   90.00
#
_symmetry.space_group_name_H-M   'P 1'
#
loop_
_entity.id
_entity.type
_entity.pdbx_description
1 polymer ?
#
loop_
_entity_poly.entity_id
_entity_poly.type
_entity_poly.pdbx_seq_one_letter_code
_entity_poly.pdbx_strand_id
1 'polypeptide(L)'
;MFKFVLISCLLAAAIAMPIEQDDEDKAELERMQNESAQYSFSAQIDDQINDGTIAREETRDGTKVSGMYSYSDGFVMRTVHYEADENGYRVVKEETQDIGDGPQFNANGQADVQGSLIGKYSIKLDTDDNERHYKDVRA
;
A
#
# COMPACT_ATOMS: atom_id res chain seq x y z
N MET A 1 -23.54 -1.17 -67.87
CA MET A 1 -23.82 -1.51 -66.47
C MET A 1 -22.59 -1.20 -65.61
N PHE A 2 -22.33 0.08 -65.34
CA PHE A 2 -21.24 0.53 -64.46
C PHE A 2 -21.72 1.74 -63.67
N LYS A 3 -22.48 1.46 -62.61
CA LYS A 3 -22.88 2.36 -61.52
C LYS A 3 -22.91 1.42 -60.29
N PHE A 4 -22.49 1.88 -59.12
CA PHE A 4 -22.42 1.13 -57.84
C PHE A 4 -21.08 0.49 -57.42
N VAL A 5 -19.92 1.13 -57.64
CA VAL A 5 -18.66 0.68 -56.99
C VAL A 5 -17.95 1.78 -56.17
N LEU A 6 -18.58 2.93 -55.93
CA LEU A 6 -17.95 4.06 -55.21
C LEU A 6 -18.60 4.44 -53.88
N ILE A 7 -19.45 3.58 -53.29
CA ILE A 7 -20.15 3.91 -52.02
C ILE A 7 -19.63 3.08 -50.82
N SER A 8 -18.90 1.97 -51.01
CA SER A 8 -18.52 1.13 -49.86
C SER A 8 -17.24 1.55 -49.11
N CYS A 9 -16.39 2.43 -49.66
CA CYS A 9 -15.14 2.84 -48.99
C CYS A 9 -15.32 3.96 -47.96
N LEU A 10 -16.43 4.70 -47.98
CA LEU A 10 -16.69 5.76 -47.00
C LEU A 10 -17.09 5.23 -45.61
N LEU A 11 -17.60 3.99 -45.52
CA LEU A 11 -17.95 3.38 -44.24
C LEU A 11 -16.73 2.80 -43.50
N ALA A 12 -15.66 2.44 -44.22
CA ALA A 12 -14.45 1.86 -43.63
C ALA A 12 -13.46 2.91 -43.11
N ALA A 13 -13.55 4.16 -43.58
CA ALA A 13 -12.66 5.25 -43.14
C ALA A 13 -13.11 5.91 -41.83
N ALA A 14 -14.35 5.71 -41.38
CA ALA A 14 -14.86 6.29 -40.14
C ALA A 14 -14.40 5.53 -38.87
N ILE A 15 -13.80 4.35 -39.02
CA ILE A 15 -13.40 3.48 -37.89
C ILE A 15 -11.94 3.70 -37.45
N ALA A 16 -11.22 4.60 -38.11
CA ALA A 16 -9.78 4.86 -37.87
C ALA A 16 -9.48 6.34 -37.60
N MET A 17 -10.49 7.13 -37.19
CA MET A 17 -10.20 8.43 -36.60
C MET A 17 -9.66 8.20 -35.18
N PRO A 18 -8.47 8.72 -34.83
CA PRO A 18 -8.09 8.78 -33.43
C PRO A 18 -9.18 9.57 -32.72
N ILE A 19 -9.77 9.00 -31.67
CA ILE A 19 -10.68 9.72 -30.80
C ILE A 19 -9.81 10.81 -30.17
N GLU A 20 -9.90 12.04 -30.69
CA GLU A 20 -9.44 13.24 -29.98
C GLU A 20 -10.36 13.38 -28.79
N GLN A 21 -10.02 12.70 -27.71
CA GLN A 21 -10.73 12.77 -26.45
C GLN A 21 -10.48 14.17 -25.88
N ASP A 22 -11.52 14.97 -25.74
CA ASP A 22 -11.34 16.33 -25.25
C ASP A 22 -10.89 16.31 -23.76
N ASP A 23 -10.32 17.43 -23.29
CA ASP A 23 -9.81 17.52 -21.92
C ASP A 23 -10.94 17.40 -20.86
N GLU A 24 -12.18 17.77 -21.18
CA GLU A 24 -13.35 17.64 -20.32
C GLU A 24 -13.80 16.19 -20.18
N ASP A 25 -13.86 15.43 -21.27
CA ASP A 25 -14.14 13.99 -21.32
C ASP A 25 -13.12 13.22 -20.47
N LYS A 26 -11.85 13.62 -20.54
CA LYS A 26 -10.79 13.03 -19.73
C LYS A 26 -10.99 13.34 -18.24
N ALA A 27 -11.27 14.60 -17.89
CA ALA A 27 -11.50 14.99 -16.49
C ALA A 27 -12.72 14.29 -15.89
N GLU A 28 -13.78 14.11 -16.67
CA GLU A 28 -14.96 13.35 -16.25
C GLU A 28 -14.64 11.88 -16.00
N LEU A 29 -13.88 11.23 -16.89
CA LEU A 29 -13.45 9.85 -16.69
C LEU A 29 -12.55 9.69 -15.46
N GLU A 30 -11.61 10.61 -15.24
CA GLU A 30 -10.77 10.62 -14.03
C GLU A 30 -11.63 10.74 -12.77
N ARG A 31 -12.64 11.62 -12.77
CA ARG A 31 -13.59 11.76 -11.66
C ARG A 31 -14.35 10.46 -11.41
N MET A 32 -14.93 9.85 -12.45
CA MET A 32 -15.67 8.58 -12.34
C MET A 32 -14.79 7.44 -11.81
N GLN A 33 -13.54 7.35 -12.29
CA GLN A 33 -12.58 6.36 -11.80
C GLN A 33 -12.23 6.58 -10.33
N ASN A 34 -12.02 7.83 -9.93
CA ASN A 34 -11.67 8.19 -8.56
C ASN A 34 -12.83 7.93 -7.58
N GLU A 35 -14.06 8.22 -7.96
CA GLU A 35 -15.28 7.95 -7.19
C GLU A 35 -15.60 6.45 -7.09
N SER A 36 -15.17 5.66 -8.08
CA SER A 36 -15.37 4.21 -8.12
C SER A 36 -14.19 3.40 -7.56
N ALA A 37 -13.10 4.05 -7.17
CA ALA A 37 -11.88 3.38 -6.75
C ALA A 37 -12.06 2.65 -5.41
N GLN A 38 -11.70 1.37 -5.38
CA GLN A 38 -11.84 0.51 -4.20
C GLN A 38 -10.58 -0.32 -4.02
N TYR A 39 -10.04 -0.34 -2.81
CA TYR A 39 -9.02 -1.32 -2.43
C TYR A 39 -9.01 -1.53 -0.93
N SER A 40 -8.48 -2.68 -0.51
CA SER A 40 -8.08 -2.92 0.88
C SER A 40 -6.76 -3.67 0.89
N PHE A 41 -5.87 -3.28 1.78
CA PHE A 41 -4.65 -4.05 2.04
C PHE A 41 -4.29 -4.05 3.51
N SER A 42 -3.54 -5.08 3.90
CA SER A 42 -2.88 -5.13 5.18
C SER A 42 -1.48 -5.71 5.06
N ALA A 43 -0.57 -5.26 5.92
CA ALA A 43 0.78 -5.77 6.04
C ALA A 43 1.20 -5.74 7.52
N GLN A 44 1.92 -6.75 7.96
CA GLN A 44 2.44 -6.85 9.31
C GLN A 44 3.83 -7.51 9.29
N ILE A 45 4.72 -6.97 10.11
CA ILE A 45 6.02 -7.50 10.43
C ILE A 45 6.07 -7.64 11.95
N ASP A 46 6.28 -8.85 12.43
CA ASP A 46 6.59 -9.15 13.83
C ASP A 46 8.05 -9.64 13.91
N ASP A 47 8.95 -8.75 14.29
CA ASP A 47 10.40 -9.00 14.38
C ASP A 47 10.80 -9.36 15.81
N GLN A 48 10.92 -10.66 16.08
CA GLN A 48 11.42 -11.18 17.36
C GLN A 48 12.95 -11.25 17.43
N ILE A 49 13.68 -10.70 16.46
CA ILE A 49 15.14 -10.58 16.47
C ILE A 49 15.55 -9.30 17.19
N ASN A 50 14.80 -8.20 17.01
CA ASN A 50 15.07 -6.90 17.61
C ASN A 50 13.82 -6.27 18.26
N ASP A 51 12.84 -7.06 18.68
CA ASP A 51 11.55 -6.64 19.27
C ASP A 51 10.82 -5.53 18.50
N GLY A 52 10.92 -5.56 17.16
CA GLY A 52 10.28 -4.61 16.28
C GLY A 52 8.91 -5.10 15.83
N THR A 53 7.93 -4.19 15.73
CA THR A 53 6.66 -4.53 15.07
C THR A 53 6.25 -3.39 14.16
N ILE A 54 5.81 -3.72 12.95
CA ILE A 54 5.21 -2.76 12.02
C ILE A 54 3.91 -3.37 11.52
N ALA A 55 2.81 -2.64 11.60
CA ALA A 55 1.55 -3.04 11.01
C ALA A 55 0.91 -1.89 10.24
N ARG A 56 0.23 -2.19 9.14
CA ARG A 56 -0.56 -1.24 8.37
C ARG A 56 -1.80 -1.92 7.83
N GLU A 57 -2.92 -1.23 7.91
CA GLU A 57 -4.17 -1.59 7.26
C GLU A 57 -4.77 -0.34 6.64
N GLU A 58 -5.25 -0.45 5.41
CA GLU A 58 -5.87 0.66 4.71
C GLU A 58 -6.96 0.16 3.78
N THR A 59 -8.09 0.86 3.81
CA THR A 59 -9.21 0.67 2.90
C THR A 59 -9.53 1.98 2.23
N ARG A 60 -9.76 1.91 0.93
CA ARG A 60 -10.31 2.98 0.14
C ARG A 60 -11.70 2.60 -0.36
N ASP A 61 -12.65 3.49 -0.12
CA ASP A 61 -14.01 3.45 -0.64
C ASP A 61 -14.33 4.76 -1.34
N GLY A 62 -14.26 4.74 -2.68
CA GLY A 62 -14.45 5.90 -3.54
C GLY A 62 -13.44 7.00 -3.25
N THR A 63 -13.92 8.15 -2.77
CA THR A 63 -13.08 9.30 -2.40
C THR A 63 -12.58 9.25 -0.96
N LYS A 64 -13.03 8.28 -0.15
CA LYS A 64 -12.62 8.12 1.25
C LYS A 64 -11.55 7.05 1.39
N VAL A 65 -10.47 7.39 2.09
CA VAL A 65 -9.47 6.44 2.58
C VAL A 65 -9.54 6.44 4.10
N SER A 66 -9.49 5.25 4.71
CA SER A 66 -9.34 5.09 6.15
C SER A 66 -8.34 3.99 6.43
N GLY A 67 -7.57 4.13 7.49
CA GLY A 67 -6.58 3.13 7.81
C GLY A 67 -5.92 3.37 9.16
N MET A 68 -4.93 2.54 9.42
CA MET A 68 -4.06 2.64 10.58
C MET A 68 -2.65 2.24 10.22
N TYR A 69 -1.68 2.80 10.95
CA TYR A 69 -0.35 2.22 11.06
C TYR A 69 0.04 2.05 12.52
N SER A 70 0.78 0.99 12.82
CA SER A 70 1.32 0.70 14.14
C SER A 70 2.81 0.42 14.03
N TYR A 71 3.56 0.90 15.01
CA TYR A 71 5.01 0.79 15.09
C TYR A 71 5.42 0.50 16.53
N SER A 72 6.38 -0.41 16.70
CA SER A 72 7.04 -0.73 17.95
C SER A 72 8.55 -0.81 17.74
N ASP A 73 9.29 -0.27 18.71
CA ASP A 73 10.75 -0.41 18.85
C ASP A 73 11.18 -1.22 20.07
N GLY A 74 10.24 -1.92 20.73
CA GLY A 74 10.48 -2.68 21.96
C GLY A 74 10.44 -1.82 23.23
N PHE A 75 10.49 -0.49 23.14
CA PHE A 75 10.19 0.40 24.26
C PHE A 75 8.72 0.81 24.25
N VAL A 76 8.27 1.30 23.09
CA VAL A 76 6.96 1.94 22.94
C VAL A 76 6.27 1.40 21.68
N MET A 77 4.99 1.08 21.80
CA MET A 77 4.10 0.86 20.67
C MET A 77 3.25 2.11 20.42
N ARG A 78 3.22 2.57 19.17
CA ARG A 78 2.34 3.66 18.73
C ARG A 78 1.43 3.18 17.63
N THR A 79 0.15 3.50 17.74
CA THR A 79 -0.87 3.21 16.73
C THR A 79 -1.59 4.49 16.37
N VAL A 80 -1.66 4.79 15.07
CA VAL A 80 -2.30 5.98 14.54
C VAL A 80 -3.37 5.55 13.56
N HIS A 81 -4.59 6.03 13.77
CA HIS A 81 -5.71 5.87 12.85
C HIS A 81 -5.90 7.16 12.08
N TYR A 82 -6.12 7.04 10.77
CA TYR A 82 -6.27 8.18 9.88
C TYR A 82 -7.44 7.99 8.92
N GLU A 83 -7.93 9.12 8.42
CA GLU A 83 -8.80 9.15 7.27
C GLU A 83 -8.41 10.30 6.32
N ALA A 84 -8.69 10.12 5.04
CA ALA A 84 -8.55 11.15 4.02
C ALA A 84 -9.80 11.15 3.14
N ASP A 85 -10.44 12.31 3.01
CA ASP A 85 -11.63 12.51 2.18
C ASP A 85 -11.63 13.95 1.63
N GLU A 86 -12.81 14.46 1.29
CA GLU A 86 -13.03 15.85 0.83
C GLU A 86 -12.48 16.93 1.79
N ASN A 87 -12.31 16.62 3.07
CA ASN A 87 -11.73 17.53 4.07
C ASN A 87 -10.21 17.36 4.23
N GLY A 88 -9.57 16.55 3.38
CA GLY A 88 -8.15 16.24 3.43
C GLY A 88 -7.79 15.15 4.45
N TYR A 89 -6.48 14.92 4.59
CA TYR A 89 -5.92 13.93 5.51
C TYR A 89 -5.99 14.41 6.96
N ARG A 90 -6.38 13.51 7.88
CA ARG A 90 -6.40 13.76 9.31
C ARG A 90 -6.15 12.50 10.12
N VAL A 91 -5.49 12.67 11.27
CA VAL A 91 -5.41 11.65 12.31
C VAL A 91 -6.69 11.75 13.16
N VAL A 92 -7.40 10.63 13.29
CA VAL A 92 -8.65 10.55 14.05
C VAL A 92 -8.46 9.95 15.44
N LYS A 93 -7.37 9.19 15.63
CA LYS A 93 -7.01 8.58 16.92
C LYS A 93 -5.52 8.27 16.95
N GLU A 94 -4.91 8.49 18.11
CA GLU A 94 -3.53 8.10 18.39
C GLU A 94 -3.48 7.39 19.74
N GLU A 95 -2.77 6.27 19.79
CA GLU A 95 -2.54 5.46 20.97
C GLU A 95 -1.04 5.24 21.13
N THR A 96 -0.55 5.39 22.35
CA THR A 96 0.83 5.11 22.72
C THR A 96 0.83 4.25 23.97
N GLN A 97 1.63 3.19 23.94
CA GLN A 97 1.76 2.24 25.05
C GLN A 97 3.25 1.96 25.29
N ASP A 98 3.68 2.04 26.54
CA ASP A 98 4.98 1.52 26.97
C ASP A 98 4.88 -0.02 27.04
N ILE A 99 5.74 -0.71 26.28
CA ILE A 99 5.66 -2.17 26.06
C ILE A 99 6.90 -2.92 26.56
N GLY A 100 7.97 -2.23 26.94
CA GLY A 100 9.19 -2.86 27.42
C GLY A 100 10.33 -1.88 27.67
N ASP A 101 11.50 -2.43 27.96
CA ASP A 101 12.73 -1.68 28.21
C ASP A 101 13.67 -1.68 26.98
N GLY A 102 13.08 -1.84 25.80
CA GLY A 102 13.76 -1.66 24.51
C GLY A 102 14.14 -2.94 23.80
N PRO A 103 14.64 -2.80 22.57
CA PRO A 103 14.83 -3.92 21.69
C PRO A 103 15.93 -4.82 22.26
N GLN A 104 15.57 -6.05 22.59
CA GLN A 104 16.49 -7.08 23.00
C GLN A 104 16.90 -7.89 21.77
N PHE A 105 18.19 -7.93 21.49
CA PHE A 105 18.68 -8.76 20.40
C PHE A 105 18.52 -10.25 20.74
N ASN A 106 17.85 -10.98 19.86
CA ASN A 106 17.67 -12.42 19.94
C ASN A 106 18.15 -13.10 18.66
N ALA A 107 19.34 -13.69 18.73
CA ALA A 107 19.95 -14.40 17.60
C ALA A 107 19.12 -15.60 17.10
N ASN A 108 18.30 -16.18 17.98
CA ASN A 108 17.39 -17.29 17.63
C ASN A 108 16.00 -16.80 17.24
N GLY A 109 15.79 -15.48 17.20
CA GLY A 109 14.56 -14.83 16.84
C GLY A 109 14.17 -15.08 15.39
N GLN A 110 12.93 -14.76 15.08
CA GLN A 110 12.36 -14.87 13.74
C GLN A 110 11.54 -13.62 13.47
N ALA A 111 11.68 -13.07 12.25
CA ALA A 111 10.82 -12.01 11.76
C ALA A 111 9.73 -12.62 10.87
N ASP A 112 8.48 -12.57 11.33
CA ASP A 112 7.32 -13.00 10.58
C ASP A 112 6.76 -11.85 9.76
N VAL A 113 6.67 -12.05 8.45
CA VAL A 113 6.11 -11.08 7.51
C VAL A 113 4.84 -11.66 6.90
N GLN A 114 3.77 -10.89 6.95
CA GLN A 114 2.51 -11.25 6.31
C GLN A 114 1.82 -10.04 5.70
N GLY A 115 1.10 -10.26 4.61
CA GLY A 115 0.22 -9.22 4.06
C GLY A 115 -0.83 -9.79 3.14
N SER A 116 -1.92 -9.05 2.96
CA SER A 116 -3.07 -9.48 2.15
C SER A 116 -2.70 -9.75 0.69
N LEU A 117 -1.62 -9.14 0.18
CA LEU A 117 -1.15 -9.26 -1.21
C LEU A 117 0.16 -10.05 -1.37
N ILE A 118 0.87 -10.39 -0.29
CA ILE A 118 2.23 -10.97 -0.33
C ILE A 118 2.35 -12.33 0.35
N GLY A 119 1.26 -12.89 0.89
CA GLY A 119 1.27 -14.16 1.62
C GLY A 119 1.94 -14.04 2.99
N LYS A 120 2.44 -15.15 3.54
CA LYS A 120 3.17 -15.21 4.81
C LYS A 120 4.52 -15.90 4.62
N TYR A 121 5.57 -15.31 5.14
CA TYR A 121 6.91 -15.89 5.18
C TYR A 121 7.65 -15.43 6.45
N SER A 122 8.79 -16.05 6.70
CA SER A 122 9.58 -15.80 7.90
C SER A 122 11.05 -15.65 7.54
N ILE A 123 11.73 -14.75 8.26
CA ILE A 123 13.16 -14.47 8.10
C ILE A 123 13.86 -14.85 9.40
N LYS A 124 15.02 -15.49 9.29
CA LYS A 124 15.93 -15.77 10.41
C LYS A 124 17.30 -15.22 10.05
N LEU A 125 18.10 -14.93 11.08
CA LEU A 125 19.50 -14.61 10.86
C LEU A 125 20.23 -15.83 10.29
N ASP A 126 21.15 -15.56 9.37
CA ASP A 126 22.17 -16.52 9.01
C ASP A 126 23.20 -16.56 10.15
N THR A 127 23.43 -17.75 10.69
CA THR A 127 24.37 -17.97 11.81
C THR A 127 25.65 -18.67 11.37
N ASP A 128 25.81 -18.92 10.07
CA ASP A 128 26.96 -19.67 9.54
C ASP A 128 28.20 -18.77 9.35
N ASP A 129 28.04 -17.45 9.36
CA ASP A 129 29.14 -16.49 9.39
C ASP A 129 29.44 -15.95 10.80
N ASN A 130 30.64 -15.40 10.99
CA ASN A 130 31.04 -14.76 12.25
C ASN A 130 30.73 -13.25 12.27
N GLU A 131 29.87 -12.75 11.38
CA GLU A 131 29.55 -11.34 11.29
C GLU A 131 28.49 -10.94 12.34
N ARG A 132 28.60 -9.71 12.84
CA ARG A 132 27.56 -9.15 13.71
C ARG A 132 26.40 -8.67 12.85
N HIS A 133 25.30 -9.43 12.87
CA HIS A 133 24.06 -9.07 12.17
C HIS A 133 23.20 -8.02 12.90
N TYR A 134 23.76 -7.34 13.89
CA TYR A 134 23.08 -6.25 14.61
C TYR A 134 23.92 -4.99 14.64
N LYS A 135 23.25 -3.83 14.59
CA LYS A 135 23.89 -2.54 14.87
C LYS A 135 23.98 -2.35 16.37
N ASP A 136 25.20 -2.24 16.88
CA ASP A 136 25.43 -1.86 18.27
C ASP A 136 25.00 -0.39 18.45
N VAL A 137 23.95 -0.15 19.22
CA VAL A 137 23.40 1.20 19.46
C VAL A 137 24.38 2.07 20.26
N ARG A 138 25.45 1.47 20.80
CA ARG A 138 26.49 2.14 21.61
C ARG A 138 27.83 2.34 20.89
N ALA A 139 27.93 2.03 19.61
CA ALA A 139 29.15 2.26 18.81
C ALA A 139 29.23 3.68 18.25
#